data_AF-A0A1J3JM20-F1
#
_entry.id   AF-A0A1J3JM20-F1
#
_cell.length_a   1.000
_cell.length_b   1.000
_cell.length_c   1.000
_cell.angle_alpha   90.00
_cell.angle_beta   90.00
_cell.angle_gamma   90.00
#
_symmetry.space_group_name_H-M   'P 1'
#
loop_
_entity.id
_entity.type
_entity.pdbx_description
1 polymer ?
#
loop_
_entity_poly.entity_id
_entity_poly.type
_entity_poly.pdbx_seq_one_letter_code
_entity_poly.pdbx_strand_id
1 'polypeptide(L)'
;GYVDEFDAGVVVYTGEGGNVISKENKTEDQKLVKGNLALANSMKRKSLVRVIRGEERWDKKGKRYVYDGLYLVENYWLEKEARGKLV
;
A
#
# COMPACT_ATOMS: atom_id res chain seq x y z
N GLY A 1 -4.69 1.35 8.46
CA GLY A 1 -4.08 1.40 7.12
C GLY A 1 -2.58 1.51 7.30
N TYR A 2 -1.83 1.43 6.21
CA TYR A 2 -0.41 1.76 6.21
C TYR A 2 -0.22 3.27 6.09
N VAL A 3 0.99 3.74 6.37
CA VAL A 3 1.37 5.13 6.14
C VAL A 3 1.98 5.18 4.75
N ASP A 4 1.17 5.53 3.77
CA ASP A 4 1.60 5.64 2.38
C ASP A 4 1.96 7.10 2.07
N GLU A 5 3.02 7.32 1.28
CA GLU A 5 3.52 8.64 0.92
C GLU A 5 3.05 9.05 -0.48
N PHE A 6 2.66 10.31 -0.63
CA PHE A 6 2.21 10.89 -1.88
C PHE A 6 2.96 12.21 -2.09
N ASP A 7 3.83 12.26 -3.10
CA ASP A 7 4.58 13.47 -3.43
C ASP A 7 4.73 13.65 -4.94
N ALA A 8 4.45 14.86 -5.45
CA ALA A 8 4.64 15.26 -6.84
C ALA A 8 4.14 14.26 -7.92
N GLY A 9 3.05 13.52 -7.66
CA GLY A 9 2.51 12.52 -8.59
C GLY A 9 3.14 11.12 -8.49
N VAL A 10 4.02 10.91 -7.51
CA VAL A 10 4.59 9.62 -7.13
C VAL A 10 3.89 9.14 -5.85
N VAL A 11 3.69 7.82 -5.76
CA VAL A 11 3.09 7.17 -4.59
C VAL A 11 4.02 6.05 -4.14
N VAL A 12 4.42 6.08 -2.88
CA VAL A 12 5.03 4.94 -2.20
C VAL A 12 3.93 4.20 -1.47
N TYR A 13 3.52 3.06 -2.03
CA TYR A 13 2.42 2.25 -1.51
C TYR A 13 2.94 1.01 -0.79
N THR A 14 2.53 0.84 0.46
CA THR A 14 2.92 -0.33 1.26
C THR A 14 2.04 -1.53 0.90
N GLY A 15 2.66 -2.69 0.71
CA GLY A 15 1.96 -3.94 0.44
C GLY A 15 0.95 -4.33 1.53
N GLU A 16 0.06 -5.27 1.18
CA GLU A 16 -0.87 -5.85 2.13
C GLU A 16 -0.22 -6.96 2.96
N GLY A 17 -0.60 -7.04 4.25
CA GLY A 17 -0.31 -8.18 5.11
C GLY A 17 0.62 -7.89 6.29
N GLY A 18 0.77 -8.88 7.16
CA GLY A 18 1.61 -8.76 8.35
C GLY A 18 1.07 -7.85 9.46
N ASN A 19 -0.04 -7.13 9.23
CA ASN A 19 -0.77 -6.36 10.24
C ASN A 19 -1.92 -7.17 10.87
N VAL A 20 -1.74 -8.49 10.99
CA VAL A 20 -2.70 -9.33 11.71
C VAL A 20 -2.43 -9.12 13.20
N ILE A 21 -3.33 -8.41 13.87
CA ILE A 21 -3.42 -8.49 15.33
C ILE A 21 -3.98 -9.88 15.63
N SER A 22 -3.11 -10.89 15.64
CA SER A 22 -3.45 -12.18 16.22
C SER A 22 -3.68 -11.98 17.72
N LYS A 23 -4.39 -12.90 18.38
CA LYS A 23 -4.58 -12.90 19.85
C LYS A 23 -3.25 -12.79 20.63
N GLU A 24 -2.12 -13.05 19.96
CA GLU A 24 -0.77 -13.04 20.50
C GLU A 24 0.04 -11.77 20.18
N ASN A 25 -0.54 -10.74 19.56
CA ASN A 25 0.15 -9.49 19.17
C ASN A 25 1.41 -9.69 18.30
N LYS A 26 1.54 -10.83 17.62
CA LYS A 26 2.66 -11.08 16.70
C LYS A 26 2.37 -10.47 15.34
N THR A 27 3.20 -9.51 14.96
CA THR A 27 3.28 -9.02 13.59
C THR A 27 4.20 -9.93 12.79
N GLU A 28 3.82 -10.24 11.56
CA GLU A 28 4.62 -11.09 10.65
C GLU A 28 5.15 -10.26 9.49
N ASP A 29 6.28 -10.65 8.91
CA ASP A 29 6.78 -10.04 7.69
C ASP A 29 5.77 -10.17 6.54
N GLN A 30 5.70 -9.13 5.72
CA GLN A 30 4.93 -9.18 4.49
C GLN A 30 5.55 -10.17 3.50
N LYS A 31 4.68 -10.76 2.67
CA LYS A 31 5.06 -11.78 1.70
C LYS A 31 4.64 -11.32 0.31
N LEU A 32 5.43 -11.71 -0.69
CA LEU A 32 5.12 -11.44 -2.10
C LEU A 32 4.05 -12.40 -2.63
N VAL A 33 2.84 -12.24 -2.13
CA VAL A 33 1.66 -13.05 -2.50
C VAL A 33 0.46 -12.13 -2.71
N LYS A 34 -0.63 -12.65 -3.29
CA LYS A 34 -1.91 -11.93 -3.46
C LYS A 34 -1.71 -10.53 -4.10
N GLY A 35 -2.16 -9.46 -3.45
CA GLY A 35 -2.06 -8.08 -3.95
C GLY A 35 -0.62 -7.65 -4.22
N ASN A 36 0.32 -8.04 -3.35
CA ASN A 36 1.74 -7.70 -3.51
C ASN A 36 2.32 -8.34 -4.79
N LEU A 37 2.00 -9.62 -5.02
CA LEU A 37 2.38 -10.30 -6.26
C LEU A 37 1.68 -9.71 -7.49
N ALA A 38 0.43 -9.27 -7.37
CA ALA A 38 -0.30 -8.61 -8.45
C ALA A 38 0.33 -7.26 -8.84
N LEU A 39 0.80 -6.47 -7.86
CA LEU A 39 1.52 -5.21 -8.11
C LEU A 39 2.88 -5.45 -8.79
N ALA A 40 3.66 -6.43 -8.31
CA ALA A 40 4.92 -6.82 -8.95
C ALA A 40 4.70 -7.31 -10.40
N ASN A 41 3.63 -8.07 -10.64
CA ASN A 41 3.25 -8.48 -11.99
C ASN A 41 2.83 -7.28 -12.87
N SER A 42 2.14 -6.29 -12.30
CA SER A 42 1.73 -5.08 -13.01
C SER A 42 2.94 -4.25 -13.44
N MET A 43 3.97 -4.15 -12.59
CA MET A 43 5.27 -3.56 -12.95
C MET A 43 5.89 -4.29 -14.16
N LYS A 44 6.02 -5.62 -14.08
CA LYS A 44 6.63 -6.44 -15.14
C LYS A 44 5.89 -6.32 -16.48
N ARG A 45 4.57 -6.22 -16.45
CA ARG A 45 3.71 -6.12 -17.64
C ARG A 45 3.45 -4.68 -18.09
N LYS A 46 3.90 -3.68 -17.32
CA LYS A 46 3.55 -2.26 -17.50
C LYS A 46 2.04 -2.03 -17.55
N SER A 47 1.30 -2.79 -16.75
CA SER A 47 -0.15 -2.63 -16.61
C SER A 47 -0.46 -1.44 -15.71
N LEU A 48 -1.36 -0.57 -16.15
CA LEU A 48 -1.81 0.57 -15.35
C LEU A 48 -2.66 0.13 -14.16
N VAL A 49 -2.41 0.74 -13.00
CA VAL A 49 -3.14 0.52 -11.74
C VAL A 49 -3.97 1.76 -11.43
N ARG A 50 -5.24 1.57 -11.08
CA ARG A 50 -6.12 2.66 -10.62
C ARG A 50 -5.77 3.01 -9.17
N VAL A 51 -5.50 4.29 -8.91
CA VAL A 51 -5.27 4.80 -7.56
C VAL A 51 -6.52 5.55 -7.08
N ILE A 52 -6.96 5.21 -5.86
CA ILE A 52 -8.10 5.84 -5.20
C ILE A 52 -7.62 6.29 -3.82
N ARG A 53 -7.62 7.60 -3.57
CA ARG A 53 -7.18 8.19 -2.31
C ARG A 53 -8.36 8.32 -1.35
N GLY A 54 -8.14 7.92 -0.09
CA GLY A 54 -9.11 8.10 0.99
C GLY A 54 -8.76 9.35 1.80
N GLU A 55 -9.51 10.42 1.60
CA GLU A 55 -9.34 11.70 2.29
C GLU A 55 -10.30 11.79 3.48
N GLU A 56 -9.83 12.29 4.62
CA GLU A 56 -10.72 12.53 5.77
C GLU A 56 -11.72 13.64 5.44
N ARG A 57 -12.99 13.40 5.75
CA ARG A 57 -14.03 14.42 5.54
C ARG A 57 -13.87 15.54 6.56
N TRP A 58 -14.25 16.76 6.16
CA TRP A 58 -14.22 17.93 7.05
C TRP A 58 -15.02 17.74 8.35
N ASP A 59 -16.11 16.98 8.28
CA ASP A 59 -16.96 16.67 9.44
C ASP A 59 -16.41 15.53 10.33
N LYS A 60 -15.26 14.94 9.97
CA LYS A 60 -14.64 13.78 10.63
C LYS A 60 -15.54 12.55 10.75
N LYS A 61 -16.64 12.47 9.99
CA LYS A 61 -17.59 11.34 10.02
C LYS A 61 -17.23 10.22 9.04
N GLY A 62 -15.96 10.14 8.64
CA GLY A 62 -15.46 9.09 7.77
C GLY A 62 -14.54 9.62 6.67
N LYS A 63 -14.36 8.79 5.63
CA LYS A 63 -13.51 9.10 4.49
C LYS A 63 -14.33 9.36 3.23
N ARG A 64 -13.87 10.31 2.42
CA ARG A 64 -14.25 10.44 1.01
C ARG A 64 -13.21 9.73 0.17
N TYR A 65 -13.64 8.98 -0.83
CA TYR A 65 -12.73 8.33 -1.77
C TYR A 65 -12.72 9.11 -3.09
N VAL A 66 -11.53 9.45 -3.58
CA VAL A 66 -11.33 10.20 -4.82
C VAL A 66 -10.49 9.34 -5.75
N TYR A 67 -10.98 9.13 -6.97
CA TYR A 67 -10.19 8.49 -8.01
C TYR A 67 -9.13 9.47 -8.51
N ASP A 68 -7.86 9.12 -8.33
CA ASP A 68 -6.72 9.99 -8.61
C ASP A 68 -6.21 9.81 -10.05
N GLY A 69 -6.30 8.60 -10.59
CA GLY A 69 -5.91 8.30 -11.95
C GLY A 69 -5.32 6.91 -12.14
N LEU A 70 -4.62 6.77 -13.26
CA LEU A 70 -3.90 5.56 -13.64
C LEU A 70 -2.40 5.78 -13.41
N TYR A 71 -1.78 4.83 -12.72
CA TYR A 71 -0.38 4.87 -12.33
C TYR A 71 0.35 3.64 -12.88
N LEU A 72 1.62 3.82 -13.22
CA LEU A 72 2.53 2.71 -13.45
C LEU A 72 3.20 2.34 -12.13
N VAL A 73 3.36 1.03 -11.90
CA VAL A 73 4.26 0.56 -10.85
C VAL A 73 5.67 0.59 -11.44
N GLU A 74 6.51 1.48 -10.93
CA GLU A 74 7.86 1.69 -11.44
C GLU A 74 8.88 0.73 -10.79
N ASN A 75 8.77 0.52 -9.48
CA ASN A 75 9.65 -0.36 -8.72
C ASN A 75 8.94 -0.95 -7.49
N TYR A 76 9.53 -1.99 -6.89
CA TYR A 76 9.19 -2.46 -5.55
C TYR A 76 10.45 -2.99 -4.84
N TRP A 77 10.49 -2.87 -3.51
CA TRP A 77 11.59 -3.38 -2.67
C TRP A 77 11.01 -3.88 -1.34
N LEU A 78 11.84 -4.57 -0.57
CA LEU A 78 11.54 -4.91 0.82
C LEU A 78 12.15 -3.83 1.72
N GLU A 79 11.35 -3.29 2.63
CA GLU A 79 11.78 -2.27 3.57
C GLU A 79 11.55 -2.71 5.02
N LYS A 80 12.46 -2.34 5.91
CA LYS A 80 12.32 -2.65 7.34
C LYS A 80 11.65 -1.46 8.03
N GLU A 81 10.40 -1.62 8.42
CA GLU A 81 9.67 -0.60 9.19
C GLU A 81 10.32 -0.36 10.56
N ALA A 82 10.00 0.79 11.18
CA ALA A 82 10.50 1.20 12.50
C ALA A 82 10.23 0.15 13.62
N ARG A 83 9.23 -0.72 13.46
CA ARG A 83 8.92 -1.82 14.39
C ARG A 83 9.72 -3.10 14.12
N GLY A 84 10.67 -3.06 13.18
CA GLY A 84 11.56 -4.17 12.82
C GLY A 84 10.98 -5.17 11.82
N LYS A 85 9.77 -4.93 11.32
CA LYS A 85 9.03 -5.79 10.39
C LYS A 85 9.46 -5.51 8.95
N LEU A 86 9.58 -6.56 8.12
CA LEU A 86 9.76 -6.39 6.68
C LEU A 86 8.41 -6.16 5.99
N VAL A 87 8.33 -5.09 5.21
CA VAL A 87 7.19 -4.76 4.34
C VAL A 87 7.60 -4.76 2.88
#